data_AF-A0A563U1R7-F1
#
_entry.id   AF-A0A563U1R7-F1
#
_cell.length_a   1.000
_cell.length_b   1.000
_cell.length_c   1.000
_cell.angle_alpha   90.00
_cell.angle_beta   90.00
_cell.angle_gamma   90.00
#
_symmetry.space_group_name_H-M   'P 1'
#
loop_
_entity.id
_entity.type
_entity.pdbx_description
1 polymer ?
#
loop_
_entity_poly.entity_id
_entity_poly.type
_entity_poly.pdbx_seq_one_letter_code
_entity_poly.pdbx_strand_id
1 'polypeptide(L)'
;MEPTTITWLTADQIKILKYIVVVSDRNNQEIELGIIIYTREFNEQYNLIKQGEEDKTETDTFARLLGEYPKQKNYPCDDADLIILNAVRKQYPKSFVRNDTLFFNVDLEKLKVLKNRNVIQGAIYFSPEFSYTDIFKHVGQSFPAPRIDFNFYTNYGTQHVPVPFFYANYPAEDQKVLTVIGQIAFE
;
A
#
# COMPACT_ATOMS: atom_id res chain seq x y z
N MET A 1 30.34 -16.28 -4.30
CA MET A 1 29.11 -15.60 -4.74
C MET A 1 28.97 -15.86 -6.23
N GLU A 2 27.87 -16.44 -6.67
CA GLU A 2 27.58 -16.51 -8.10
C GLU A 2 27.08 -15.15 -8.58
N PRO A 3 27.62 -14.61 -9.68
CA PRO A 3 27.16 -13.33 -10.21
C PRO A 3 25.74 -13.49 -10.75
N THR A 4 24.78 -12.79 -10.15
CA THR A 4 23.42 -12.69 -10.71
C THR A 4 23.37 -11.52 -11.69
N THR A 5 23.00 -11.77 -12.95
CA THR A 5 22.77 -10.71 -13.93
C THR A 5 21.45 -10.00 -13.62
N ILE A 6 21.52 -8.68 -13.48
CA ILE A 6 20.33 -7.83 -13.31
C ILE A 6 19.72 -7.61 -14.69
N THR A 7 18.45 -7.97 -14.85
CA THR A 7 17.69 -7.81 -16.09
C THR A 7 16.43 -7.01 -15.82
N TRP A 8 16.12 -6.08 -16.72
CA TRP A 8 14.84 -5.38 -16.73
C TRP A 8 13.67 -6.36 -16.87
N LEU A 9 12.60 -6.09 -16.15
CA LEU A 9 11.31 -6.76 -16.32
C LEU A 9 10.63 -6.28 -17.60
N THR A 10 9.67 -7.07 -18.09
CA THR A 10 8.82 -6.64 -19.21
C THR A 10 7.85 -5.54 -18.77
N ALA A 11 7.30 -4.77 -19.71
CA ALA A 11 6.46 -3.62 -19.39
C ALA A 11 5.24 -3.95 -18.52
N ASP A 12 4.65 -5.13 -18.69
CA ASP A 12 3.51 -5.66 -17.91
C ASP A 12 3.90 -6.15 -16.50
N GLN A 13 5.19 -6.40 -16.27
CA GLN A 13 5.74 -6.80 -14.99
C GLN A 13 6.24 -5.61 -14.17
N ILE A 14 6.47 -4.47 -14.82
CA ILE A 14 6.91 -3.24 -14.16
C ILE A 14 5.75 -2.67 -13.34
N LYS A 15 5.93 -2.62 -12.02
CA LYS A 15 4.89 -2.19 -11.08
C LYS A 15 5.47 -1.36 -9.95
N ILE A 16 4.58 -0.64 -9.28
CA ILE A 16 4.87 -0.01 -7.99
C ILE A 16 4.39 -0.96 -6.90
N LEU A 17 5.33 -1.44 -6.10
CA LEU A 17 5.05 -2.25 -4.93
C LEU A 17 4.72 -1.33 -3.77
N LYS A 18 3.60 -1.59 -3.11
CA LYS A 18 3.20 -0.91 -1.89
C LYS A 18 2.97 -1.93 -0.80
N TYR A 19 3.41 -1.61 0.40
CA TYR A 19 3.06 -2.40 1.56
C TYR A 19 2.78 -1.53 2.77
N ILE A 20 1.67 -1.83 3.42
CA ILE A 20 1.28 -1.19 4.67
C ILE A 20 1.93 -1.96 5.79
N VAL A 21 2.84 -1.31 6.50
CA VAL A 21 3.43 -1.81 7.73
C VAL A 21 2.43 -1.57 8.85
N VAL A 22 1.88 -2.64 9.40
CA VAL A 22 0.88 -2.58 10.48
C VAL A 22 1.60 -2.54 11.80
N VAL A 23 1.47 -1.43 12.52
CA VAL A 23 2.16 -1.18 13.79
C VAL A 23 1.14 -1.13 14.92
N SER A 24 1.30 -2.04 15.88
CA SER A 24 0.58 -1.96 17.15
C SER A 24 1.30 -0.99 18.08
N ASP A 25 0.52 -0.13 18.72
CA ASP A 25 0.98 0.69 19.84
C ASP A 25 0.31 0.20 21.11
N ARG A 26 1.01 -0.66 21.86
CA ARG A 26 0.54 -1.13 23.18
C ARG A 26 1.59 -0.78 24.21
N ASN A 27 1.18 -0.16 25.31
CA ASN A 27 2.05 0.21 26.44
C ASN A 27 3.27 1.05 26.02
N ASN A 28 3.09 2.00 25.09
CA ASN A 28 4.15 2.85 24.52
C ASN A 28 5.28 2.08 23.80
N GLN A 29 5.02 0.83 23.39
CA GLN A 29 5.92 0.07 22.53
C GLN A 29 5.28 -0.07 21.15
N GLU A 30 6.01 0.38 20.14
CA GLU A 30 5.66 0.22 18.74
C GLU A 30 6.19 -1.13 18.26
N ILE A 31 5.25 -2.01 17.90
CA ILE A 31 5.58 -3.36 17.44
C ILE A 31 4.99 -3.51 16.03
N GLU A 32 5.84 -3.75 15.03
CA GLU A 32 5.39 -4.21 13.72
C GLU A 32 4.71 -5.57 13.90
N LEU A 33 3.42 -5.66 13.57
CA LEU A 33 2.65 -6.89 13.57
C LEU A 33 2.80 -7.67 12.27
N GLY A 34 3.05 -6.97 11.16
CA GLY A 34 3.17 -7.56 9.83
C GLY A 34 2.88 -6.55 8.74
N ILE A 35 2.75 -7.04 7.51
CA ILE A 35 2.59 -6.21 6.32
C ILE A 35 1.43 -6.70 5.45
N ILE A 36 0.73 -5.76 4.83
CA ILE A 36 -0.25 -6.00 3.76
C ILE A 36 0.40 -5.53 2.47
N ILE A 37 0.45 -6.39 1.45
CA ILE A 37 1.17 -6.09 0.20
C ILE A 37 0.16 -5.94 -0.94
N TYR A 38 0.36 -4.89 -1.74
CA TYR A 38 -0.39 -4.69 -2.99
C TYR A 38 0.48 -4.00 -4.03
N THR A 39 0.13 -4.19 -5.30
CA THR A 39 0.84 -3.58 -6.43
C THR A 39 -0.07 -2.66 -7.22
N ARG A 40 0.56 -1.68 -7.86
CA ARG A 40 -0.07 -0.68 -8.71
C ARG A 40 0.64 -0.66 -10.05
N GLU A 41 -0.12 -0.43 -11.11
CA GLU A 41 0.46 -0.17 -12.43
C GLU A 41 1.37 1.04 -12.37
N PHE A 42 2.46 0.95 -13.12
CA PHE A 42 3.37 2.07 -13.26
C PHE A 42 2.71 3.13 -14.14
N ASN A 43 2.58 4.36 -13.64
CA ASN A 43 1.91 5.44 -14.36
C ASN A 43 2.71 6.75 -14.29
N GLU A 44 2.30 7.72 -15.12
CA GLU A 44 2.97 9.02 -15.26
C GLU A 44 2.93 9.89 -13.99
N GLN A 45 2.09 9.55 -13.00
CA GLN A 45 2.05 10.26 -11.71
C GLN A 45 3.29 9.96 -10.87
N TYR A 46 4.05 8.91 -11.20
CA TYR A 46 5.31 8.63 -10.55
C TYR A 46 6.41 9.58 -11.02
N ASN A 47 6.88 10.43 -10.12
CA ASN A 47 7.67 11.58 -10.51
C ASN A 47 9.19 11.34 -10.40
N LEU A 48 9.69 10.33 -11.12
CA LEU A 48 11.14 10.09 -11.24
C LEU A 48 11.87 11.28 -11.88
N ILE A 49 11.21 11.98 -12.79
CA ILE A 49 11.81 13.12 -13.51
C ILE A 49 12.05 14.27 -12.54
N LYS A 50 11.03 14.71 -11.78
CA LYS A 50 11.18 15.76 -10.77
C LYS A 50 12.16 15.36 -9.69
N GLN A 51 12.16 14.10 -9.27
CA GLN A 51 13.17 13.63 -8.32
C GLN A 51 14.58 13.75 -8.92
N GLY A 52 14.78 13.34 -10.17
CA GLY A 52 16.06 13.51 -10.86
C GLY A 52 16.48 14.98 -11.03
N GLU A 53 15.55 15.93 -11.06
CA GLU A 53 15.84 17.37 -11.02
C GLU A 53 16.23 17.84 -9.61
N GLU A 54 15.50 17.41 -8.57
CA GLU A 54 15.86 17.65 -7.16
C GLU A 54 17.27 17.10 -6.87
N ASP A 55 17.59 15.90 -7.36
CA ASP A 55 18.87 15.22 -7.13
C ASP A 55 20.06 15.90 -7.80
N LYS A 56 19.84 16.70 -8.86
CA LYS A 56 20.90 17.53 -9.47
C LYS A 56 21.33 18.67 -8.55
N THR A 57 20.46 19.08 -7.62
CA THR A 57 20.73 20.15 -6.64
C THR A 57 21.27 19.63 -5.31
N GLU A 58 21.12 18.33 -5.04
CA GLU A 58 21.61 17.65 -3.83
C GLU A 58 23.12 17.36 -3.98
N THR A 59 23.95 18.06 -3.19
CA THR A 59 25.43 17.97 -3.29
C THR A 59 26.02 16.76 -2.58
N ASP A 60 25.28 16.12 -1.66
CA ASP A 60 25.75 14.96 -0.90
C ASP A 60 25.39 13.64 -1.61
N THR A 61 26.36 13.10 -2.32
CA THR A 61 26.24 11.84 -3.06
C THR A 61 26.11 10.63 -2.13
N PHE A 62 26.67 10.67 -0.92
CA PHE A 62 26.60 9.58 0.05
C PHE A 62 25.23 9.55 0.74
N ALA A 63 24.66 10.71 1.08
CA ALA A 63 23.29 10.79 1.56
C ALA A 63 22.29 10.22 0.55
N ARG A 64 22.55 10.37 -0.76
CA ARG A 64 21.73 9.76 -1.83
C ARG A 64 21.88 8.24 -1.93
N LEU A 65 23.07 7.70 -1.70
CA LEU A 65 23.35 6.25 -1.75
C LEU A 65 22.85 5.51 -0.51
N LEU A 66 22.90 6.15 0.66
CA LEU A 66 22.48 5.57 1.94
C LEU A 66 21.01 5.88 2.27
N GLY A 67 20.43 6.89 1.62
CA GLY A 67 19.02 7.25 1.76
C GLY A 67 18.11 6.33 0.96
N GLU A 68 16.83 6.30 1.34
CA GLU A 68 15.81 5.63 0.55
C GLU A 68 15.62 6.36 -0.79
N TYR A 69 16.04 5.70 -1.86
CA TYR A 69 15.94 6.21 -3.21
C TYR A 69 15.12 5.26 -4.08
N PRO A 70 14.04 5.72 -4.74
CA PRO A 70 13.45 7.06 -4.69
C PRO A 70 12.86 7.45 -3.31
N LYS A 71 12.71 8.76 -3.03
CA LYS A 71 12.19 9.22 -1.73
C LYS A 71 10.73 8.80 -1.61
N GLN A 72 10.31 8.26 -0.45
CA GLN A 72 8.93 7.74 -0.26
C GLN A 72 7.82 8.73 -0.63
N LYS A 73 8.04 10.03 -0.37
CA LYS A 73 7.11 11.13 -0.72
C LYS A 73 6.88 11.31 -2.24
N ASN A 74 7.75 10.74 -3.07
CA ASN A 74 7.72 10.92 -4.54
C ASN A 74 7.03 9.75 -5.25
N TYR A 75 6.64 8.70 -4.53
CA TYR A 75 5.78 7.65 -5.07
C TYR A 75 4.35 8.16 -5.24
N PRO A 76 3.62 7.72 -6.29
CA PRO A 76 2.24 8.15 -6.48
C PRO A 76 1.41 7.70 -5.30
N CYS A 77 0.50 8.56 -4.83
CA CYS A 77 -0.43 8.27 -3.77
C CYS A 77 -1.73 8.98 -4.12
N ASP A 78 -2.82 8.23 -4.25
CA ASP A 78 -4.14 8.76 -4.57
C ASP A 78 -5.17 8.45 -3.46
N ASP A 79 -6.42 8.84 -3.69
CA ASP A 79 -7.49 8.64 -2.72
C ASP A 79 -7.72 7.16 -2.39
N ALA A 80 -7.49 6.23 -3.34
CA ALA A 80 -7.63 4.81 -3.09
C ALA A 80 -6.58 4.32 -2.08
N ASP A 81 -5.32 4.72 -2.27
CA ASP A 81 -4.23 4.42 -1.33
C ASP A 81 -4.52 5.00 0.07
N LEU A 82 -5.00 6.25 0.12
CA LEU A 82 -5.31 6.92 1.38
C LEU A 82 -6.48 6.24 2.10
N ILE A 83 -7.55 5.85 1.39
CA ILE A 83 -8.69 5.13 1.96
C ILE A 83 -8.24 3.80 2.58
N ILE A 84 -7.43 3.03 1.87
CA ILE A 84 -6.91 1.73 2.36
C ILE A 84 -6.05 1.95 3.60
N LEU A 85 -5.08 2.86 3.55
CA LEU A 85 -4.22 3.16 4.70
C LEU A 85 -5.02 3.67 5.90
N ASN A 86 -6.00 4.54 5.67
CA ASN A 86 -6.85 5.07 6.74
C ASN A 86 -7.72 3.97 7.35
N ALA A 87 -8.22 3.02 6.57
CA ALA A 87 -8.96 1.87 7.10
C ALA A 87 -8.11 1.04 8.06
N VAL A 88 -6.83 0.83 7.75
CA VAL A 88 -5.88 0.18 8.66
C VAL A 88 -5.61 1.04 9.89
N ARG A 89 -5.38 2.35 9.71
CA ARG A 89 -5.05 3.29 10.80
C ARG A 89 -6.19 3.50 11.80
N LYS A 90 -7.44 3.27 11.41
CA LYS A 90 -8.57 3.26 12.36
C LYS A 90 -8.34 2.27 13.51
N GLN A 91 -7.70 1.13 13.23
CA GLN A 91 -7.36 0.12 14.25
C GLN A 91 -5.90 0.22 14.71
N TYR A 92 -4.98 0.61 13.82
CA TYR A 92 -3.54 0.66 14.06
C TYR A 92 -2.96 2.04 13.66
N PRO A 93 -3.15 3.09 14.49
CA PRO A 93 -2.91 4.49 14.10
C PRO A 93 -1.50 4.81 13.62
N LYS A 94 -0.49 4.07 14.11
CA LYS A 94 0.92 4.27 13.76
C LYS A 94 1.36 3.55 12.49
N SER A 95 0.45 2.82 11.84
CA SER A 95 0.74 2.12 10.58
C SER A 95 1.09 3.11 9.46
N PHE A 96 1.93 2.69 8.53
CA PHE A 96 2.39 3.54 7.42
C PHE A 96 2.61 2.72 6.15
N VAL A 97 2.59 3.39 5.00
CA VAL A 97 2.91 2.78 3.70
C VAL A 97 4.40 2.93 3.44
N ARG A 98 5.00 1.85 2.93
CA ARG A 98 6.27 1.86 2.23
C ARG A 98 6.03 1.51 0.77
N ASN A 99 6.80 2.15 -0.09
CA ASN A 99 6.74 1.97 -1.53
C ASN A 99 8.10 1.51 -2.04
N ASP A 100 8.08 0.67 -3.06
CA ASP A 100 9.21 0.18 -3.81
C ASP A 100 8.83 0.09 -5.29
N THR A 101 9.83 -0.01 -6.17
CA THR A 101 9.63 -0.30 -7.59
C THR A 101 9.98 -1.74 -7.91
N LEU A 102 9.22 -2.37 -8.79
CA LEU A 102 9.57 -3.65 -9.40
C LEU A 102 10.04 -3.36 -10.83
N PHE A 103 11.34 -3.16 -11.03
CA PHE A 103 11.93 -2.88 -12.34
C PHE A 103 12.81 -4.03 -12.84
N PHE A 104 13.41 -4.77 -11.92
CA PHE A 104 14.39 -5.79 -12.21
C PHE A 104 14.00 -7.15 -11.63
N ASN A 105 14.58 -8.21 -12.18
CA ASN A 105 14.45 -9.57 -11.65
C ASN A 105 14.80 -9.69 -10.15
N VAL A 106 15.79 -8.92 -9.67
CA VAL A 106 16.17 -8.91 -8.25
C VAL A 106 15.09 -8.30 -7.34
N ASP A 107 14.23 -7.42 -7.87
CA ASP A 107 13.12 -6.83 -7.11
C ASP A 107 12.03 -7.87 -6.85
N LEU A 108 11.86 -8.83 -7.76
CA LEU A 108 10.96 -9.97 -7.57
C LEU A 108 11.47 -10.89 -6.44
N GLU A 109 12.78 -11.06 -6.29
CA GLU A 109 13.36 -11.78 -5.16
C GLU A 109 13.11 -11.05 -3.83
N LYS A 110 13.24 -9.71 -3.81
CA LYS A 110 12.86 -8.89 -2.65
C LYS A 110 11.38 -9.11 -2.27
N LEU A 111 10.49 -9.12 -3.26
CA LEU A 111 9.07 -9.42 -3.02
C LEU A 111 8.87 -10.83 -2.43
N LYS A 112 9.57 -11.84 -2.96
CA LYS A 112 9.53 -13.20 -2.38
C LYS A 112 9.96 -13.22 -0.92
N VAL A 113 11.00 -12.47 -0.56
CA VAL A 113 11.46 -12.35 0.83
C VAL A 113 10.40 -11.69 1.72
N LEU A 114 9.73 -10.63 1.23
CA LEU A 114 8.63 -10.00 1.96
C LEU A 114 7.46 -10.96 2.18
N LYS A 115 7.16 -11.81 1.20
CA LYS A 115 6.09 -12.83 1.26
C LYS A 115 6.47 -14.07 2.08
N ASN A 116 7.75 -14.30 2.36
CA ASN A 116 8.24 -15.46 3.10
C ASN A 116 8.01 -15.32 4.62
N ARG A 117 6.73 -15.27 5.02
CA ARG A 117 6.24 -15.06 6.39
C ARG A 117 4.98 -15.89 6.63
N ASN A 118 4.50 -15.98 7.86
CA ASN A 118 3.19 -16.58 8.13
C ASN A 118 2.09 -15.72 7.49
N VAL A 119 1.07 -16.37 6.94
CA VAL A 119 -0.02 -15.69 6.24
C VAL A 119 -1.32 -15.82 7.03
N ILE A 120 -1.97 -14.69 7.29
CA ILE A 120 -3.33 -14.62 7.82
C ILE A 120 -4.22 -13.99 6.75
N GLN A 121 -5.33 -14.64 6.42
CA GLN A 121 -6.30 -14.09 5.48
C GLN A 121 -7.06 -12.93 6.13
N GLY A 122 -7.04 -11.76 5.49
CA GLY A 122 -7.74 -10.56 5.93
C GLY A 122 -8.70 -10.04 4.85
N ALA A 123 -9.50 -9.05 5.21
CA ALA A 123 -10.36 -8.37 4.24
C ALA A 123 -10.60 -6.90 4.58
N ILE A 124 -10.76 -6.07 3.55
CA ILE A 124 -11.21 -4.69 3.65
C ILE A 124 -12.63 -4.61 3.12
N TYR A 125 -13.54 -4.12 3.95
CA TYR A 125 -14.93 -3.83 3.59
C TYR A 125 -15.08 -2.36 3.29
N PHE A 126 -15.67 -2.03 2.14
CA PHE A 126 -15.90 -0.66 1.73
C PHE A 126 -17.38 -0.31 1.88
N SER A 127 -17.66 0.81 2.52
CA SER A 127 -19.01 1.34 2.69
C SER A 127 -19.10 2.82 2.32
N PRO A 128 -20.25 3.29 1.82
CA PRO A 128 -20.44 4.72 1.54
C PRO A 128 -20.42 5.55 2.84
N GLU A 129 -19.86 6.75 2.75
CA GLU A 129 -19.87 7.77 3.80
C GLU A 129 -20.87 8.88 3.47
N PHE A 130 -21.60 9.36 4.49
CA PHE A 130 -22.69 10.33 4.36
C PHE A 130 -22.52 11.58 5.24
N SER A 131 -21.39 11.74 5.92
CA SER A 131 -21.14 12.82 6.92
C SER A 131 -21.42 14.26 6.45
N TYR A 132 -21.50 14.52 5.14
CA TYR A 132 -21.74 15.86 4.57
C TYR A 132 -22.92 15.90 3.58
N THR A 133 -23.82 14.93 3.67
CA THR A 133 -24.96 14.78 2.74
C THR A 133 -26.28 14.73 3.49
N ASP A 134 -27.36 15.17 2.84
CA ASP A 134 -28.71 14.98 3.36
C ASP A 134 -29.13 13.52 3.20
N ILE A 135 -29.04 12.75 4.29
CA ILE A 135 -29.31 11.30 4.32
C ILE A 135 -30.69 10.94 3.76
N PHE A 136 -31.66 11.84 3.84
CA PHE A 136 -33.02 11.57 3.34
C PHE A 136 -33.07 11.50 1.81
N LYS A 137 -32.12 12.13 1.11
CA LYS A 137 -32.00 12.03 -0.35
C LYS A 137 -31.59 10.63 -0.83
N HIS A 138 -30.99 9.84 0.06
CA HIS A 138 -30.47 8.51 -0.26
C HIS A 138 -31.40 7.37 0.16
N VAL A 139 -32.55 7.67 0.77
CA VAL A 139 -33.52 6.65 1.18
C VAL A 139 -34.02 5.87 -0.03
N GLY A 140 -33.90 4.54 0.03
CA GLY A 140 -34.27 3.64 -1.07
C GLY A 140 -33.23 3.51 -2.19
N GLN A 141 -32.12 4.24 -2.12
CA GLN A 141 -30.99 4.08 -3.05
C GLN A 141 -30.11 2.90 -2.63
N SER A 142 -29.40 2.32 -3.60
CA SER A 142 -28.42 1.26 -3.40
C SER A 142 -27.02 1.76 -3.70
N PHE A 143 -26.04 1.31 -2.91
CA PHE A 143 -24.65 1.69 -3.04
C PHE A 143 -23.77 0.43 -3.12
N PRO A 144 -22.69 0.46 -3.92
CA PRO A 144 -21.75 -0.65 -3.99
C PRO A 144 -20.98 -0.81 -2.68
N ALA A 145 -20.93 -2.03 -2.13
CA ALA A 145 -20.16 -2.34 -0.94
C ALA A 145 -19.11 -3.42 -1.24
N PRO A 146 -18.06 -3.10 -2.00
CA PRO A 146 -17.06 -4.10 -2.37
C PRO A 146 -16.29 -4.60 -1.16
N ARG A 147 -15.79 -5.83 -1.28
CA ARG A 147 -14.87 -6.45 -0.34
C ARG A 147 -13.61 -6.82 -1.09
N ILE A 148 -12.46 -6.54 -0.49
CA ILE A 148 -11.17 -6.99 -1.02
C ILE A 148 -10.52 -7.89 0.01
N ASP A 149 -10.21 -9.11 -0.41
CA ASP A 149 -9.42 -10.05 0.37
C ASP A 149 -7.92 -9.78 0.17
N PHE A 150 -7.13 -9.99 1.21
CA PHE A 150 -5.68 -9.83 1.16
C PHE A 150 -4.96 -10.79 2.09
N ASN A 151 -3.69 -11.04 1.79
CA ASN A 151 -2.79 -11.74 2.69
C ASN A 151 -2.11 -10.77 3.65
N PHE A 152 -2.17 -11.08 4.94
CA PHE A 152 -1.40 -10.41 5.98
C PHE A 152 -0.17 -11.23 6.32
N TYR A 153 1.01 -10.71 6.00
CA TYR A 153 2.29 -11.38 6.15
C TYR A 153 2.94 -10.99 7.48
N THR A 154 3.08 -11.95 8.39
CA THR A 154 3.53 -11.72 9.77
C THR A 154 4.63 -12.69 10.21
N ASN A 155 5.52 -12.21 11.07
CA ASN A 155 6.54 -13.05 11.72
C ASN A 155 6.00 -13.76 12.97
N TYR A 156 4.79 -13.43 13.42
CA TYR A 156 4.17 -14.05 14.59
C TYR A 156 3.33 -15.26 14.18
N GLY A 157 3.08 -16.16 15.15
CA GLY A 157 2.09 -17.22 14.98
C GLY A 157 0.68 -16.64 14.83
N THR A 158 -0.17 -17.30 14.04
CA THR A 158 -1.54 -16.84 13.73
C THR A 158 -2.43 -16.70 14.97
N GLN A 159 -2.10 -17.39 16.07
CA GLN A 159 -2.78 -17.27 17.35
C GLN A 159 -2.48 -15.97 18.12
N HIS A 160 -1.43 -15.23 17.75
CA HIS A 160 -0.99 -14.01 18.46
C HIS A 160 -1.39 -12.72 17.75
N VAL A 161 -1.86 -12.81 16.51
CA VAL A 161 -2.28 -11.66 15.71
C VAL A 161 -3.76 -11.81 15.39
N PRO A 162 -4.62 -10.84 15.76
CA PRO A 162 -6.02 -10.88 15.40
C PRO A 162 -6.18 -10.82 13.88
N VAL A 163 -7.21 -11.49 13.37
CA VAL A 163 -7.52 -11.48 11.93
C VAL A 163 -7.76 -10.03 11.47
N PRO A 164 -7.05 -9.56 10.42
CA PRO A 164 -7.11 -8.16 10.02
C PRO A 164 -8.34 -7.91 9.13
N PHE A 165 -9.45 -7.56 9.77
CA PHE A 165 -10.65 -7.06 9.09
C PHE A 165 -10.72 -5.53 9.25
N PHE A 166 -10.71 -4.82 8.12
CA PHE A 166 -10.73 -3.36 8.10
C PHE A 166 -11.99 -2.82 7.44
N TYR A 167 -12.39 -1.62 7.86
CA TYR A 167 -13.58 -0.93 7.34
C TYR A 167 -13.18 0.43 6.76
N ALA A 168 -13.24 0.48 5.43
CA ALA A 168 -12.96 1.65 4.63
C ALA A 168 -14.26 2.37 4.30
N ASN A 169 -14.21 3.70 4.27
CA ASN A 169 -15.34 4.50 3.82
C ASN A 169 -14.96 5.23 2.53
N TYR A 170 -15.88 5.32 1.58
CA TYR A 170 -15.72 6.10 0.35
C TYR A 170 -16.84 7.13 0.21
N PRO A 171 -16.63 8.27 -0.49
CA PRO A 171 -17.66 9.28 -0.65
C PRO A 171 -18.88 8.74 -1.41
N ALA A 172 -20.09 8.79 -0.83
CA ALA A 172 -21.29 8.26 -1.50
C ALA A 172 -21.59 8.96 -2.85
N GLU A 173 -21.28 10.26 -2.92
CA GLU A 173 -21.49 11.14 -4.08
C GLU A 173 -20.42 10.98 -5.18
N ASP A 174 -19.23 10.44 -4.85
CA ASP A 174 -18.15 10.20 -5.83
C ASP A 174 -17.58 8.79 -5.69
N GLN A 175 -18.14 7.89 -6.50
CA GLN A 175 -17.81 6.47 -6.49
C GLN A 175 -16.64 6.12 -7.41
N LYS A 176 -16.01 7.10 -8.10
CA LYS A 176 -14.91 6.84 -9.05
C LYS A 176 -13.72 6.14 -8.38
N VAL A 177 -13.51 6.41 -7.09
CA VAL A 177 -12.44 5.79 -6.31
C VAL A 177 -12.60 4.26 -6.24
N LEU A 178 -13.83 3.73 -6.32
CA LEU A 178 -14.08 2.28 -6.33
C LEU A 178 -13.55 1.60 -7.58
N THR A 179 -13.60 2.27 -8.73
CA THR A 179 -13.00 1.77 -9.98
C THR A 179 -11.49 1.63 -9.83
N VAL A 180 -10.85 2.64 -9.24
CA VAL A 180 -9.40 2.64 -8.99
C VAL A 180 -9.02 1.56 -7.98
N ILE A 181 -9.80 1.40 -6.92
CA ILE A 181 -9.64 0.32 -5.94
C ILE A 181 -9.74 -1.06 -6.60
N GLY A 182 -10.67 -1.24 -7.55
CA GLY A 182 -10.84 -2.49 -8.31
C GLY A 182 -9.66 -2.84 -9.22
N GLN A 183 -8.74 -1.91 -9.48
CA GLN A 183 -7.51 -2.14 -10.26
C GLN A 183 -6.31 -2.49 -9.37
N ILE A 184 -6.44 -2.41 -8.04
CA ILE A 184 -5.35 -2.72 -7.12
C ILE A 184 -5.22 -4.25 -6.99
N ALA A 185 -4.00 -4.76 -7.23
CA ALA A 185 -3.70 -6.17 -7.09
C ALA A 185 -3.08 -6.43 -5.71
N PHE A 186 -3.81 -7.10 -4.81
CA PHE A 186 -3.28 -7.58 -3.53
C PHE A 186 -2.53 -8.90 -3.72
N GLU A 187 -1.40 -9.04 -3.01
CA GLU A 187 -0.41 -10.11 -3.21
C GLU A 187 -0.53 -11.28 -2.25
#